data_AF-A0A1P8JYM9-F1
#
_entry.id   AF-A0A1P8JYM9-F1
#
_cell.length_a   1.000
_cell.length_b   1.000
_cell.length_c   1.000
_cell.angle_alpha   90.00
_cell.angle_beta   90.00
_cell.angle_gamma   90.00
#
_symmetry.space_group_name_H-M   'P 1'
#
loop_
_entity.id
_entity.type
_entity.pdbx_description
1 polymer ?
#
loop_
_entity_poly.entity_id
_entity_poly.type
_entity_poly.pdbx_seq_one_letter_code
_entity_poly.pdbx_strand_id
1 'polypeptide(L)'
;MACTMRPHFPFRLVALLALTVPAWAQTPAKGSAKALRGDLTVELRQIDEQAGYVVGTRPRTPPLAPQQVQVRNGEKAVLRMGQSLPVKWTQSVSQGGYNEGAGVSYGLVWMEAGQGFTVTPRWPGGKQPVSLQIDVTSASVDASTGAELPNQQRSQFSTTVSAPLGQWVTLASTGGEQAQKGVYSSRAAANVRQLIQVRVSAP
;
A
#
# COMPACT_ATOMS: atom_id res chain seq x y z
N MET A 1 54.08 -22.25 80.49
CA MET A 1 53.69 -21.37 79.36
C MET A 1 53.99 -22.13 78.08
N ALA A 2 53.02 -22.18 77.17
CA ALA A 2 52.79 -23.23 76.18
C ALA A 2 53.99 -23.59 75.28
N CYS A 3 54.21 -24.89 75.05
CA CYS A 3 55.05 -25.39 73.97
C CYS A 3 54.51 -26.73 73.45
N THR A 4 54.02 -26.67 72.22
CA THR A 4 54.04 -27.68 71.14
C THR A 4 53.45 -29.07 71.38
N MET A 5 52.29 -29.30 70.77
CA MET A 5 51.68 -30.62 70.58
C MET A 5 51.46 -30.90 69.08
N ARG A 6 51.99 -32.04 68.62
CA ARG A 6 51.36 -33.02 67.70
C ARG A 6 51.39 -32.81 66.15
N PRO A 7 51.21 -33.88 65.35
CA PRO A 7 52.26 -34.35 64.45
C PRO A 7 51.78 -34.70 63.01
N HIS A 8 52.71 -35.24 62.21
CA HIS A 8 52.53 -36.19 61.10
C HIS A 8 51.35 -36.01 60.11
N PHE A 9 51.69 -35.56 58.91
CA PHE A 9 50.90 -35.76 57.69
C PHE A 9 51.45 -36.94 56.88
N PRO A 10 50.58 -37.89 56.44
CA PRO A 10 50.86 -38.69 55.25
C PRO A 10 49.90 -38.33 54.10
N PHE A 11 50.53 -38.17 52.94
CA PHE A 11 50.03 -38.34 51.57
C PHE A 11 48.67 -39.05 51.43
N ARG A 12 47.70 -38.41 50.76
CA ARG A 12 46.73 -39.11 49.89
C ARG A 12 46.33 -38.29 48.66
N LEU A 13 46.54 -38.97 47.54
CA LEU A 13 46.04 -38.84 46.17
C LEU A 13 44.50 -38.63 46.14
N VAL A 14 43.95 -37.98 45.09
CA VAL A 14 42.82 -38.45 44.25
C VAL A 14 42.02 -37.31 43.57
N ALA A 15 41.77 -37.55 42.26
CA ALA A 15 40.65 -37.14 41.39
C ALA A 15 40.55 -35.72 40.79
N LEU A 16 40.98 -35.64 39.53
CA LEU A 16 40.42 -34.77 38.48
C LEU A 16 38.92 -35.06 38.30
N LEU A 17 38.07 -34.04 38.43
CA LEU A 17 36.65 -34.09 38.07
C LEU A 17 36.46 -33.39 36.71
N ALA A 18 36.16 -34.15 35.66
CA ALA A 18 35.81 -33.61 34.35
C ALA A 18 34.37 -33.09 34.37
N LEU A 19 34.19 -31.77 34.25
CA LEU A 19 32.89 -31.15 34.00
C LEU A 19 32.53 -31.35 32.51
N THR A 20 31.54 -32.20 32.25
CA THR A 20 30.85 -32.25 30.96
C THR A 20 29.69 -31.25 30.99
N VAL A 21 29.79 -30.21 30.17
CA VAL A 21 28.72 -29.23 29.95
C VAL A 21 27.71 -29.85 28.96
N PRO A 22 26.41 -29.98 29.29
CA PRO A 22 25.43 -30.38 28.28
C PRO A 22 25.20 -29.19 27.33
N ALA A 23 25.48 -29.44 26.05
CA ALA A 23 25.17 -28.53 24.95
C ALA A 23 23.65 -28.39 24.84
N TRP A 24 23.11 -27.22 25.20
CA TRP A 24 21.75 -26.84 24.89
C TRP A 24 21.64 -26.63 23.38
N ALA A 25 21.23 -27.67 22.66
CA ALA A 25 20.84 -27.57 21.27
C ALA A 25 19.57 -26.70 21.18
N GLN A 26 19.75 -25.40 20.91
CA GLN A 26 18.68 -24.54 20.47
C GLN A 26 18.37 -24.89 19.02
N THR A 27 17.39 -25.77 18.81
CA THR A 27 16.79 -25.98 17.49
C THR A 27 15.88 -24.80 17.18
N PRO A 28 16.18 -23.95 16.18
CA PRO A 28 15.18 -23.01 15.69
C PRO A 28 14.09 -23.82 15.00
N ALA A 29 12.94 -23.93 15.66
CA ALA A 29 11.73 -24.43 15.04
C ALA A 29 11.32 -23.46 13.91
N LYS A 30 11.85 -23.69 12.71
CA LYS A 30 11.24 -23.19 11.47
C LYS A 30 9.97 -24.01 11.25
N GLY A 31 8.94 -23.67 12.01
CA GLY A 31 7.58 -24.10 11.75
C GLY A 31 7.16 -23.51 10.41
N SER A 32 7.30 -24.30 9.35
CA SER A 32 6.61 -24.09 8.09
C SER A 32 5.12 -24.20 8.38
N ALA A 33 4.50 -23.11 8.82
CA ALA A 33 3.06 -23.04 8.95
C ALA A 33 2.48 -23.43 7.59
N LYS A 34 1.86 -24.61 7.53
CA LYS A 34 1.16 -25.10 6.34
C LYS A 34 0.08 -24.08 6.04
N ALA A 35 0.38 -23.16 5.11
CA ALA A 35 -0.52 -22.09 4.74
C ALA A 35 -1.87 -22.73 4.38
N LEU A 36 -2.92 -22.30 5.08
CA LEU A 36 -4.27 -22.78 4.80
C LEU A 36 -4.60 -22.40 3.37
N ARG A 37 -4.78 -23.38 2.49
CA ARG A 37 -5.13 -23.15 1.07
C ARG A 37 -6.61 -22.80 0.96
N GLY A 38 -7.00 -21.65 1.52
CA GLY A 38 -8.30 -21.04 1.32
C GLY A 38 -8.20 -19.89 0.32
N ASP A 39 -9.31 -19.60 -0.35
CA ASP A 39 -9.44 -18.37 -1.12
C ASP A 39 -9.66 -17.21 -0.14
N LEU A 40 -9.18 -16.03 -0.51
CA LEU A 40 -9.31 -14.79 0.25
C LEU A 40 -9.92 -13.76 -0.68
N THR A 41 -10.92 -13.05 -0.20
CA THR A 41 -11.48 -11.90 -0.89
C THR A 41 -10.74 -10.65 -0.44
N VAL A 42 -10.12 -9.94 -1.38
CA VAL A 42 -9.47 -8.66 -1.14
C VAL A 42 -10.30 -7.57 -1.77
N GLU A 43 -10.74 -6.62 -0.96
CA GLU A 43 -11.45 -5.42 -1.39
C GLU A 43 -10.58 -4.18 -1.21
N LEU A 44 -10.59 -3.30 -2.20
CA LEU A 44 -9.89 -2.02 -2.20
C LEU A 44 -10.89 -0.90 -2.44
N ARG A 45 -10.83 0.15 -1.62
CA ARG A 45 -11.65 1.35 -1.82
C ARG A 45 -10.86 2.61 -1.51
N GLN A 46 -11.29 3.71 -2.11
CA GLN A 46 -10.89 5.05 -1.71
C GLN A 46 -12.07 5.75 -1.09
N ILE A 47 -11.83 6.40 0.05
CA ILE A 47 -12.82 7.24 0.71
C ILE A 47 -12.21 8.61 0.99
N ASP A 48 -13.05 9.63 1.01
CA ASP A 48 -12.66 10.95 1.46
C ASP A 48 -12.86 11.06 2.97
N GLU A 49 -11.80 11.41 3.69
CA GLU A 49 -11.85 11.70 5.12
C GLU A 49 -12.39 13.12 5.32
N GLN A 50 -13.68 13.21 5.67
CA GLN A 50 -14.35 14.47 5.92
C GLN A 50 -14.20 14.89 7.40
N ALA A 51 -13.27 15.80 7.67
CA ALA A 51 -13.15 16.45 8.98
C ALA A 51 -13.93 17.78 9.01
N GLY A 52 -15.27 17.70 8.96
CA GLY A 52 -16.17 18.87 9.06
C GLY A 52 -16.90 19.24 7.78
N TYR A 53 -17.57 20.40 7.78
CA TYR A 53 -18.32 20.92 6.63
C TYR A 53 -17.38 21.64 5.66
N VAL A 54 -17.28 21.11 4.45
CA VAL A 54 -16.48 21.66 3.36
C VAL A 54 -17.41 22.06 2.21
N VAL A 55 -17.39 23.34 1.84
CA VAL A 55 -18.10 23.87 0.68
C VAL A 55 -17.07 24.45 -0.28
N GLY A 56 -17.04 23.95 -1.51
CA GLY A 56 -16.09 24.39 -2.54
C GLY A 56 -16.68 24.24 -3.93
N THR A 57 -16.26 25.11 -4.84
CA THR A 57 -16.73 25.17 -6.24
C THR A 57 -15.81 24.45 -7.23
N ARG A 58 -14.78 23.73 -6.75
CA ARG A 58 -13.81 23.05 -7.63
C ARG A 58 -14.30 21.67 -8.08
N PRO A 59 -13.98 21.25 -9.31
CA PRO A 59 -14.23 19.89 -9.78
C PRO A 59 -13.59 18.88 -8.82
N ARG A 60 -14.40 17.95 -8.32
CA ARG A 60 -13.98 16.90 -7.40
C ARG A 60 -13.47 15.72 -8.23
N THR A 61 -12.22 15.31 -8.05
CA THR A 61 -11.72 14.06 -8.64
C THR A 61 -12.59 12.91 -8.12
N PRO A 62 -13.21 12.10 -9.00
CA PRO A 62 -14.02 10.97 -8.55
C PRO A 62 -13.18 10.00 -7.71
N PRO A 63 -13.67 9.54 -6.54
CA PRO A 63 -12.98 8.52 -5.76
C PRO A 63 -12.88 7.21 -6.56
N LEU A 64 -11.79 6.46 -6.36
CA LEU A 64 -11.61 5.13 -6.95
C LEU A 64 -12.84 4.26 -6.68
N ALA A 65 -13.42 3.69 -7.75
CA ALA A 65 -14.53 2.78 -7.60
C ALA A 65 -14.09 1.55 -6.78
N PRO A 66 -14.90 1.07 -5.82
CA PRO A 66 -14.56 -0.11 -5.02
C PRO A 66 -14.26 -1.31 -5.92
N GLN A 67 -13.15 -1.99 -5.63
CA GLN A 67 -12.70 -3.14 -6.39
C GLN A 67 -12.59 -4.35 -5.49
N GLN A 68 -12.88 -5.52 -6.04
CA GLN A 68 -12.82 -6.78 -5.30
C GLN A 68 -12.16 -7.85 -6.18
N VAL A 69 -11.30 -8.66 -5.56
CA VAL A 69 -10.70 -9.83 -6.21
C VAL A 69 -10.68 -11.01 -5.23
N GLN A 70 -10.98 -12.20 -5.74
CA GLN A 70 -10.75 -13.44 -5.00
C GLN A 70 -9.39 -14.00 -5.39
N VAL A 71 -8.59 -14.35 -4.39
CA VAL A 71 -7.21 -14.78 -4.56
C VAL A 71 -6.89 -15.90 -3.59
N ARG A 72 -6.21 -16.94 -4.07
CA ARG A 72 -5.79 -18.03 -3.19
C ARG A 72 -4.71 -17.56 -2.24
N ASN A 73 -4.74 -18.02 -0.99
CA ASN A 73 -3.71 -17.73 -0.01
C ASN A 73 -2.29 -18.08 -0.53
N GLY A 74 -1.39 -17.10 -0.53
CA GLY A 74 -0.02 -17.20 -1.00
C GLY A 74 0.16 -16.98 -2.51
N GLU A 75 -0.92 -16.87 -3.28
CA GLU A 75 -0.87 -16.63 -4.72
C GLU A 75 -1.03 -15.14 -5.05
N LYS A 76 -0.63 -14.79 -6.28
CA LYS A 76 -0.70 -13.42 -6.79
C LYS A 76 -1.99 -13.24 -7.59
N ALA A 77 -2.73 -12.17 -7.31
CA ALA A 77 -3.82 -11.70 -8.14
C ALA A 77 -3.52 -10.33 -8.74
N VAL A 78 -4.03 -10.08 -9.94
CA VAL A 78 -3.90 -8.82 -10.66
C VAL A 78 -5.26 -8.44 -11.20
N LEU A 79 -5.73 -7.24 -10.83
CA LEU A 79 -6.93 -6.64 -11.40
C LEU A 79 -6.51 -5.36 -12.13
N ARG A 80 -6.91 -5.23 -13.39
CA ARG A 80 -6.71 -4.02 -14.19
C ARG A 80 -8.01 -3.68 -14.90
N MET A 81 -8.50 -2.48 -14.66
CA MET A 81 -9.71 -1.95 -15.29
C MET A 81 -9.37 -0.57 -15.83
N GLY A 82 -9.32 -0.45 -17.15
CA GLY A 82 -8.99 0.80 -17.80
C GLY A 82 -9.40 0.79 -19.25
N GLN A 83 -9.38 1.98 -19.84
CA GLN A 83 -9.66 2.23 -21.24
C GLN A 83 -8.57 3.13 -21.81
N SER A 84 -8.17 2.84 -23.05
CA SER A 84 -7.28 3.70 -23.82
C SER A 84 -8.15 4.66 -24.62
N LEU A 85 -8.05 5.96 -24.31
CA LEU A 85 -8.84 7.01 -24.91
C LEU A 85 -8.03 7.69 -26.02
N PRO A 86 -8.52 7.71 -27.27
CA PRO A 86 -7.91 8.52 -28.31
C PRO A 86 -8.29 9.97 -28.09
N VAL A 87 -7.29 10.81 -27.83
CA VAL A 87 -7.47 12.24 -27.61
C VAL A 87 -6.95 13.00 -28.82
N LYS A 88 -7.83 13.79 -29.42
CA LYS A 88 -7.49 14.74 -30.48
C LYS A 88 -7.15 16.09 -29.86
N TRP A 89 -6.02 16.66 -30.26
CA TRP A 89 -5.57 17.98 -29.79
C TRP A 89 -5.10 18.84 -30.97
N THR A 90 -5.08 20.16 -30.80
CA THR A 90 -4.65 21.10 -31.86
C THR A 90 -3.15 21.33 -31.75
N GLN A 91 -2.40 20.89 -32.75
CA GLN A 91 -0.94 20.96 -32.75
C GLN A 91 -0.41 22.33 -33.22
N SER A 92 -1.06 22.93 -34.21
CA SER A 92 -0.68 24.25 -34.71
C SER A 92 -1.87 24.96 -35.36
N VAL A 93 -1.83 26.29 -35.28
CA VAL A 93 -2.71 27.19 -36.00
C VAL A 93 -1.81 28.07 -36.87
N SER A 94 -1.92 27.95 -38.18
CA SER A 94 -1.22 28.84 -39.12
C SER A 94 -2.16 29.97 -39.53
N GLN A 95 -1.69 31.21 -39.38
CA GLN A 95 -2.36 32.36 -39.97
C GLN A 95 -1.89 32.46 -41.43
N GLY A 96 -2.80 32.26 -42.38
CA GLY A 96 -2.50 32.44 -43.80
C GLY A 96 -2.35 33.92 -44.15
N GLY A 97 -1.47 34.23 -45.11
CA GLY A 97 -1.25 35.59 -45.60
C GLY A 97 -2.43 36.15 -46.39
N TYR A 98 -2.30 37.35 -46.97
CA TYR A 98 -3.37 38.08 -47.69
C TYR A 98 -4.09 37.26 -48.80
N ASN A 99 -3.52 36.14 -49.26
CA ASN A 99 -4.09 35.23 -50.26
C ASN A 99 -4.13 33.75 -49.82
N GLU A 100 -3.83 33.43 -48.55
CA GLU A 100 -3.77 32.05 -48.04
C GLU A 100 -4.72 31.90 -46.84
N GLY A 101 -5.47 30.79 -46.81
CA GLY A 101 -6.39 30.49 -45.69
C GLY A 101 -5.65 30.07 -44.43
N ALA A 102 -6.20 30.42 -43.27
CA ALA A 102 -5.70 29.89 -41.99
C ALA A 102 -5.89 28.36 -41.92
N GLY A 103 -4.86 27.64 -41.46
CA GLY A 103 -4.87 26.19 -41.33
C GLY A 103 -4.82 25.74 -39.86
N VAL A 104 -5.55 24.67 -39.53
CA VAL A 104 -5.47 24.03 -38.21
C VAL A 104 -4.97 22.61 -38.40
N SER A 105 -3.84 22.28 -37.77
CA SER A 105 -3.32 20.91 -37.72
C SER A 105 -3.73 20.24 -36.41
N TYR A 106 -4.11 18.96 -36.49
CA TYR A 106 -4.52 18.16 -35.33
C TYR A 106 -3.60 16.96 -35.12
N GLY A 107 -3.26 16.68 -33.86
CA GLY A 107 -2.57 15.47 -33.44
C GLY A 107 -3.52 14.51 -32.72
N LEU A 108 -3.18 13.21 -32.72
CA LEU A 108 -3.89 12.17 -31.98
C LEU A 108 -2.93 11.50 -30.98
N VAL A 109 -3.32 11.45 -29.71
CA VAL A 109 -2.54 10.84 -28.62
C VAL A 109 -3.43 9.85 -27.89
N TRP A 110 -2.89 8.66 -27.59
CA TRP A 110 -3.58 7.67 -26.77
C TRP A 110 -3.27 7.92 -25.30
N MET A 111 -4.33 8.09 -24.50
CA MET A 111 -4.21 8.32 -23.07
C MET A 111 -4.88 7.20 -22.29
N GLU A 112 -4.22 6.75 -21.22
CA GLU A 112 -4.72 5.66 -20.38
C GLU A 112 -5.52 6.23 -19.21
N ALA A 113 -6.78 5.83 -19.09
CA ALA A 113 -7.64 6.11 -17.95
C ALA A 113 -8.08 4.79 -17.32
N GLY A 114 -7.76 4.57 -16.05
CA GLY A 114 -8.06 3.31 -15.39
C GLY A 114 -7.43 3.15 -14.03
N GLN A 115 -7.79 2.06 -13.37
CA GLN A 115 -7.37 1.70 -12.04
C GLN A 115 -7.07 0.21 -11.99
N GLY A 116 -6.10 -0.17 -11.17
CA GLY A 116 -5.74 -1.57 -10.98
C GLY A 116 -4.93 -1.77 -9.73
N PHE A 117 -4.85 -3.03 -9.30
CA PHE A 117 -3.95 -3.43 -8.24
C PHE A 117 -3.46 -4.84 -8.44
N THR A 118 -2.31 -5.10 -7.85
CA THR A 118 -1.70 -6.41 -7.72
C THR A 118 -1.62 -6.73 -6.25
N VAL A 119 -1.97 -7.95 -5.87
CA VAL A 119 -1.98 -8.35 -4.47
C VAL A 119 -1.47 -9.76 -4.28
N THR A 120 -0.73 -9.98 -3.20
CA THR A 120 -0.29 -11.30 -2.75
C THR A 120 -0.55 -11.41 -1.25
N PRO A 121 -1.67 -12.04 -0.83
CA PRO A 121 -1.96 -12.25 0.58
C PRO A 121 -1.25 -13.50 1.11
N ARG A 122 -0.87 -13.46 2.39
CA ARG A 122 -0.36 -14.60 3.16
C ARG A 122 -1.08 -14.64 4.50
N TRP A 123 -1.88 -15.67 4.69
CA TRP A 123 -2.65 -15.88 5.91
C TRP A 123 -2.19 -17.17 6.60
N PRO A 124 -1.71 -17.09 7.85
CA PRO A 124 -1.33 -18.28 8.62
C PRO A 124 -2.53 -19.08 9.16
N GLY A 125 -3.76 -18.57 9.01
CA GLY A 125 -5.00 -19.23 9.45
C GLY A 125 -5.58 -18.69 10.75
N GLY A 126 -6.84 -19.06 11.03
CA GLY A 126 -7.54 -18.68 12.27
C GLY A 126 -7.75 -17.17 12.40
N LYS A 127 -7.56 -16.62 13.61
CA LYS A 127 -7.75 -15.18 13.89
C LYS A 127 -6.50 -14.33 13.62
N GLN A 128 -5.45 -14.93 13.08
CA GLN A 128 -4.20 -14.24 12.80
C GLN A 128 -4.38 -13.25 11.65
N PRO A 129 -3.69 -12.09 11.68
CA PRO A 129 -3.76 -11.10 10.61
C PRO A 129 -3.19 -11.66 9.30
N VAL A 130 -3.70 -11.16 8.19
CA VAL A 130 -3.21 -11.47 6.84
C VAL A 130 -2.09 -10.51 6.49
N SER A 131 -0.92 -11.04 6.15
CA SER A 131 0.17 -10.25 5.56
C SER A 131 -0.15 -10.01 4.08
N LEU A 132 -0.27 -8.76 3.68
CA LEU A 132 -0.68 -8.36 2.35
C LEU A 132 0.43 -7.55 1.69
N GLN A 133 0.97 -8.05 0.57
CA GLN A 133 1.76 -7.22 -0.33
C GLN A 133 0.83 -6.70 -1.43
N ILE A 134 0.75 -5.38 -1.59
CA ILE A 134 -0.16 -4.73 -2.53
C ILE A 134 0.52 -3.61 -3.32
N ASP A 135 0.29 -3.60 -4.62
CA ASP A 135 0.67 -2.54 -5.55
C ASP A 135 -0.60 -1.98 -6.18
N VAL A 136 -0.83 -0.67 -6.09
CA VAL A 136 -2.01 -0.03 -6.69
C VAL A 136 -1.57 1.01 -7.70
N THR A 137 -2.25 1.04 -8.83
CA THR A 137 -2.07 2.03 -9.88
C THR A 137 -3.40 2.66 -10.26
N SER A 138 -3.38 3.96 -10.52
CA SER A 138 -4.52 4.70 -11.04
C SER A 138 -4.06 5.77 -12.02
N ALA A 139 -4.86 5.99 -13.04
CA ALA A 139 -4.66 7.01 -14.05
C ALA A 139 -6.01 7.64 -14.40
N SER A 140 -6.06 8.96 -14.43
CA SER A 140 -7.21 9.73 -14.89
C SER A 140 -6.76 10.72 -15.96
N VAL A 141 -7.67 10.99 -16.90
CA VAL A 141 -7.49 11.98 -17.95
C VAL A 141 -8.52 13.06 -17.69
N ASP A 142 -8.07 14.31 -17.58
CA ASP A 142 -8.97 15.43 -17.37
C ASP A 142 -9.84 15.67 -18.61
N ALA A 143 -11.08 16.11 -18.39
CA ALA A 143 -11.94 16.56 -19.48
C ALA A 143 -11.46 17.95 -19.96
N SER A 144 -10.45 18.01 -20.81
CA SER A 144 -10.05 19.27 -21.47
C SER A 144 -11.14 19.69 -22.45
N THR A 145 -11.58 20.94 -22.37
CA THR A 145 -12.55 21.56 -23.29
C THR A 145 -11.89 22.53 -24.28
N GLY A 146 -10.55 22.57 -24.32
CA GLY A 146 -9.76 23.51 -25.11
C GLY A 146 -8.93 22.89 -26.23
N ALA A 147 -8.09 23.71 -26.86
CA ALA A 147 -7.17 23.32 -27.93
C ALA A 147 -5.93 22.52 -27.42
N GLU A 148 -5.74 22.48 -26.11
CA GLU A 148 -4.56 21.92 -25.45
C GLU A 148 -4.76 20.45 -25.06
N LEU A 149 -3.66 19.69 -25.08
CA LEU A 149 -3.64 18.30 -24.67
C LEU A 149 -4.13 18.17 -23.22
N PRO A 150 -5.12 17.31 -22.92
CA PRO A 150 -5.56 17.06 -21.56
C PRO A 150 -4.41 16.57 -20.69
N ASN A 151 -4.44 16.97 -19.42
CA ASN A 151 -3.49 16.45 -18.44
C ASN A 151 -3.84 15.00 -18.08
N GLN A 152 -2.81 14.17 -17.93
CA GLN A 152 -2.94 12.82 -17.39
C GLN A 152 -2.37 12.80 -15.98
N GLN A 153 -3.21 12.51 -14.99
CA GLN A 153 -2.77 12.29 -13.62
C GLN A 153 -2.56 10.80 -13.41
N ARG A 154 -1.41 10.41 -12.87
CA ARG A 154 -1.09 9.02 -12.51
C ARG A 154 -0.65 8.93 -11.06
N SER A 155 -1.22 7.99 -10.32
CA SER A 155 -0.81 7.68 -8.95
C SER A 155 -0.48 6.21 -8.83
N GLN A 156 0.62 5.91 -8.12
CA GLN A 156 1.06 4.55 -7.85
C GLN A 156 1.61 4.47 -6.43
N PHE A 157 1.31 3.37 -5.73
CA PHE A 157 1.97 3.04 -4.47
C PHE A 157 2.12 1.53 -4.30
N SER A 158 3.09 1.14 -3.49
CA SER A 158 3.38 -0.24 -3.13
C SER A 158 3.59 -0.32 -1.62
N THR A 159 2.97 -1.30 -0.96
CA THR A 159 3.13 -1.47 0.48
C THR A 159 2.94 -2.92 0.91
N THR A 160 3.50 -3.25 2.07
CA THR A 160 3.24 -4.50 2.76
C THR A 160 2.63 -4.20 4.12
N VAL A 161 1.43 -4.71 4.38
CA VAL A 161 0.66 -4.44 5.61
C VAL A 161 0.15 -5.73 6.24
N SER A 162 -0.08 -5.73 7.55
CA SER A 162 -0.84 -6.78 8.22
C SER A 162 -2.26 -6.30 8.47
N ALA A 163 -3.25 -6.97 7.88
CA ALA A 163 -4.66 -6.60 7.98
C ALA A 163 -5.45 -7.67 8.77
N PRO A 164 -6.23 -7.29 9.79
CA PRO A 164 -7.20 -8.19 10.41
C PRO A 164 -8.29 -8.60 9.41
N LEU A 165 -8.78 -9.84 9.53
CA LEU A 165 -9.87 -10.32 8.68
C LEU A 165 -11.15 -9.52 8.94
N GLY A 166 -11.86 -9.19 7.85
CA GLY A 166 -13.14 -8.49 7.86
C GLY A 166 -13.08 -7.01 8.24
N GLN A 167 -11.90 -6.46 8.50
CA GLN A 167 -11.72 -5.06 8.91
C GLN A 167 -11.14 -4.21 7.78
N TRP A 168 -11.54 -2.94 7.70
CA TRP A 168 -10.93 -1.97 6.82
C TRP A 168 -9.64 -1.42 7.44
N VAL A 169 -8.56 -1.48 6.69
CA VAL A 169 -7.24 -0.98 7.08
C VAL A 169 -6.79 0.07 6.10
N THR A 170 -6.37 1.23 6.59
CA THR A 170 -5.82 2.31 5.75
C THR A 170 -4.40 1.96 5.32
N LEU A 171 -4.18 1.89 4.01
CA LEU A 171 -2.89 1.62 3.37
C LEU A 171 -2.10 2.91 3.13
N ALA A 172 -2.79 3.94 2.67
CA ALA A 172 -2.21 5.21 2.29
C ALA A 172 -3.22 6.33 2.51
N SER A 173 -2.69 7.54 2.69
CA SER A 173 -3.49 8.75 2.72
C SER A 173 -2.83 9.79 1.83
N THR A 174 -3.64 10.47 1.01
CA THR A 174 -3.20 11.50 0.08
C THR A 174 -4.01 12.78 0.30
N GLY A 175 -3.36 13.93 0.26
CA GLY A 175 -4.01 15.23 0.48
C GLY A 175 -4.34 15.53 1.95
N GLY A 176 -4.92 16.72 2.16
CA GLY A 176 -5.30 17.26 3.47
C GLY A 176 -4.14 17.87 4.26
N GLU A 177 -4.21 19.18 4.53
CA GLU A 177 -3.56 19.75 5.71
C GLU A 177 -4.43 19.40 6.93
N GLN A 178 -3.83 19.03 8.07
CA GLN A 178 -4.59 18.86 9.31
C GLN A 178 -5.31 20.18 9.61
N ALA A 179 -6.64 20.20 9.48
CA ALA A 179 -7.42 21.36 9.82
C ALA A 179 -7.24 21.66 11.32
N GLN A 180 -6.58 22.77 11.64
CA GLN A 180 -6.43 23.23 13.01
C GLN A 180 -7.83 23.48 13.59
N LYS A 181 -8.17 22.78 14.67
CA LYS A 181 -9.49 22.90 15.31
C LYS A 181 -9.80 24.36 15.64
N GLY A 182 -10.87 24.90 15.06
CA GLY A 182 -11.31 26.29 15.24
C GLY A 182 -10.86 27.29 14.16
N VAL A 183 -10.13 26.85 13.13
CA VAL A 183 -9.77 27.70 11.98
C VAL A 183 -10.64 27.36 10.78
N TYR A 184 -11.43 28.33 10.32
CA TYR A 184 -12.20 28.23 9.08
C TYR A 184 -11.36 28.80 7.94
N SER A 185 -11.01 27.97 6.95
CA SER A 185 -10.30 28.42 5.77
C SER A 185 -10.88 27.81 4.49
N SER A 186 -10.93 28.60 3.42
CA SER A 186 -11.28 28.14 2.07
C SER A 186 -10.19 27.26 1.44
N ARG A 187 -8.98 27.23 2.04
CA ARG A 187 -7.87 26.34 1.63
C ARG A 187 -8.09 24.90 2.10
N ALA A 188 -8.65 24.70 3.29
CA ALA A 188 -9.01 23.35 3.77
C ALA A 188 -10.02 22.66 2.86
N ALA A 189 -10.94 23.43 2.24
CA ALA A 189 -11.89 22.92 1.26
C ALA A 189 -11.24 22.42 -0.03
N ALA A 190 -10.05 22.92 -0.37
CA ALA A 190 -9.33 22.58 -1.58
C ALA A 190 -8.57 21.25 -1.49
N ASN A 191 -8.23 20.81 -0.28
CA ASN A 191 -7.40 19.63 -0.03
C ASN A 191 -8.19 18.66 0.85
N VAL A 192 -9.11 17.91 0.26
CA VAL A 192 -9.79 16.81 0.96
C VAL A 192 -8.78 15.68 1.14
N ARG A 193 -8.66 15.19 2.38
CA ARG A 193 -7.81 14.03 2.67
C ARG A 193 -8.47 12.78 2.13
N GLN A 194 -7.77 12.05 1.29
CA GLN A 194 -8.22 10.80 0.71
C GLN A 194 -7.52 9.64 1.43
N LEU A 195 -8.28 8.60 1.73
CA LEU A 195 -7.80 7.38 2.37
C LEU A 195 -7.98 6.21 1.40
N ILE A 196 -6.92 5.45 1.22
CA ILE A 196 -6.97 4.19 0.50
C ILE A 196 -7.04 3.09 1.53
N GLN A 197 -8.08 2.28 1.45
CA GLN A 197 -8.37 1.24 2.43
C GLN A 197 -8.48 -0.12 1.78
N VAL A 198 -8.02 -1.13 2.50
CA VAL A 198 -8.15 -2.53 2.13
C VAL A 198 -8.93 -3.31 3.17
N ARG A 199 -9.71 -4.28 2.72
CA ARG A 199 -10.32 -5.29 3.58
C ARG A 199 -10.02 -6.66 3.00
N VAL A 200 -9.68 -7.59 3.88
CA VAL A 200 -9.50 -8.99 3.50
C VAL A 200 -10.52 -9.83 4.24
N SER A 201 -11.33 -10.61 3.53
CA SER A 201 -12.26 -11.58 4.10
C SER A 201 -11.90 -13.00 3.69
N ALA A 202 -12.11 -13.93 4.61
CA ALA A 202 -12.11 -15.35 4.32
C ALA A 202 -13.53 -15.80 3.91
N PRO A 203 -13.68 -16.87 3.12
CA PRO A 203 -14.95 -17.47 2.75
C PRO A 203 -15.74 -17.99 3.96
#